data_AF-A0A496ZPW9-F1
#
_entry.id   AF-A0A496ZPW9-F1
#
_cell.length_a   1.000
_cell.length_b   1.000
_cell.length_c   1.000
_cell.angle_alpha   90.00
_cell.angle_beta   90.00
_cell.angle_gamma   90.00
#
_symmetry.space_group_name_H-M   'P 1'
#
loop_
_entity.id
_entity.type
_entity.pdbx_description
1 polymer ?
#
loop_
_entity_poly.entity_id
_entity_poly.type
_entity_poly.pdbx_seq_one_letter_code
_entity_poly.pdbx_strand_id
1 'polypeptide(L)'
;MKSYELFDKNTRAFIYGNQQKAAQRMLDFDYLCKRETPSVAGFITPTGVGSIKLFWGTKEINIHRYLSVADAIEAHPDVDVMVNFASERSCAESTLEAVNSENIRTIVMIAEGVPQRDVRKIAKIAKEKGKWIIGPATVGGLKPGCFKIGNAAGTIQNIRDTKLYRPGSVGFISVSGGLSNEGYNIVSRNTDGIYEGYAVGGDVYPATTLIDHLLRYEQNPNIKMMVALGEVGGKDEYQIIKAIEEKKLTKPLVMWVTGTCAEMLPGGVQFGHAGAKADSKDDTAKAKNAALRKAGVVVPDSFEDYDQKIKETFDKLKAEGKIESFIEPETPNVPMDYAQAVAEGLVRKPTNFVSTICDETGEIHNYCGVPIDQVIKEGYGIGGVLGLLWFKKKLPQYAIDFIELVIQIVADHGPAVSGAHNTIVTARAGKNLIESIVSGILTIGPRFGGAVNGAANHFSWGLENKLSPREFINAMKKKNTNIQGIGHKIHSIDNPDERCEIMMNFAKDHFPKHPLL
;
A
#
# COMPACT_ATOMS: atom_id res chain seq x y z
N MET A 1 32.39 -10.37 -3.28
CA MET A 1 31.56 -10.60 -4.48
C MET A 1 32.40 -10.37 -5.73
N LYS A 2 32.22 -11.14 -6.81
CA LYS A 2 32.98 -10.92 -8.05
C LYS A 2 32.48 -9.67 -8.78
N SER A 3 33.31 -9.05 -9.64
CA SER A 3 32.98 -7.79 -10.32
C SER A 3 31.71 -7.85 -11.19
N TYR A 4 31.37 -9.03 -11.73
CA TYR A 4 30.19 -9.23 -12.56
C TYR A 4 28.91 -9.51 -11.76
N GLU A 5 28.99 -9.77 -10.46
CA GLU A 5 27.82 -10.10 -9.64
C GLU A 5 27.21 -8.84 -9.03
N LEU A 6 25.91 -8.64 -9.23
CA LEU A 6 25.17 -7.59 -8.53
C LEU A 6 24.64 -8.09 -7.20
N PHE A 7 24.14 -9.32 -7.14
CA PHE A 7 23.57 -9.88 -5.93
C PHE A 7 24.08 -11.29 -5.68
N ASP A 8 24.10 -11.71 -4.43
CA ASP A 8 24.32 -13.08 -3.99
C ASP A 8 23.38 -13.42 -2.81
N LYS A 9 23.52 -14.63 -2.25
CA LYS A 9 22.68 -15.10 -1.13
C LYS A 9 22.85 -14.30 0.16
N ASN A 10 23.92 -13.52 0.28
CA ASN A 10 24.23 -12.70 1.45
C ASN A 10 23.86 -11.22 1.23
N THR A 11 23.51 -10.81 0.00
CA THR A 11 23.04 -9.47 -0.29
C THR A 11 21.90 -9.06 0.62
N ARG A 12 22.05 -7.89 1.25
CA ARG A 12 21.01 -7.23 2.05
C ARG A 12 20.73 -5.86 1.48
N ALA A 13 19.51 -5.38 1.69
CA ALA A 13 18.97 -4.18 1.09
C ALA A 13 18.18 -3.32 2.08
N PHE A 14 18.25 -2.01 1.87
CA PHE A 14 17.27 -1.08 2.41
C PHE A 14 16.10 -0.90 1.46
N ILE A 15 14.91 -0.70 2.02
CA ILE A 15 13.71 -0.26 1.29
C ILE A 15 13.53 1.23 1.57
N TYR A 16 13.74 2.09 0.58
CA TYR A 16 13.43 3.51 0.71
C TYR A 16 11.93 3.73 0.43
N GLY A 17 11.18 4.18 1.44
CA GLY A 17 9.73 4.29 1.43
C GLY A 17 9.02 3.17 2.21
N ASN A 18 7.73 3.34 2.56
CA ASN A 18 6.98 2.40 3.43
C ASN A 18 6.30 1.26 2.63
N GLN A 19 7.07 0.54 1.80
CA GLN A 19 6.54 -0.52 0.92
C GLN A 19 6.52 -1.90 1.61
N GLN A 20 5.61 -2.08 2.59
CA GLN A 20 5.53 -3.30 3.39
C GLN A 20 5.23 -4.56 2.56
N LYS A 21 4.31 -4.48 1.59
CA LYS A 21 3.99 -5.62 0.70
C LYS A 21 5.18 -6.03 -0.18
N ALA A 22 5.97 -5.07 -0.65
CA ALA A 22 7.15 -5.36 -1.45
C ALA A 22 8.24 -6.03 -0.59
N ALA A 23 8.47 -5.52 0.62
CA ALA A 23 9.38 -6.14 1.57
C ALA A 23 8.93 -7.56 1.95
N GLN A 24 7.64 -7.77 2.23
CA GLN A 24 7.11 -9.12 2.51
C GLN A 24 7.36 -10.08 1.34
N ARG A 25 7.12 -9.64 0.09
CA ARG A 25 7.42 -10.44 -1.11
C ARG A 25 8.90 -10.79 -1.27
N MET A 26 9.80 -9.94 -0.79
CA MET A 26 11.24 -10.25 -0.76
C MET A 26 11.53 -11.30 0.31
N LEU A 27 10.98 -11.17 1.51
CA LEU A 27 11.17 -12.14 2.59
C LEU A 27 10.56 -13.51 2.27
N ASP A 28 9.41 -13.55 1.63
CA ASP A 28 8.76 -14.79 1.18
C ASP A 28 9.65 -15.51 0.14
N PHE A 29 10.25 -14.74 -0.77
CA PHE A 29 11.21 -15.26 -1.74
C PHE A 29 12.48 -15.77 -1.04
N ASP A 30 13.02 -15.01 -0.08
CA ASP A 30 14.21 -15.39 0.67
C ASP A 30 14.00 -16.71 1.42
N TYR A 31 12.84 -16.85 2.07
CA TYR A 31 12.44 -18.06 2.79
C TYR A 31 12.31 -19.25 1.83
N LEU A 32 11.66 -19.05 0.68
CA LEU A 32 11.53 -20.08 -0.36
C LEU A 32 12.90 -20.52 -0.91
N CYS A 33 13.85 -19.58 -1.02
CA CYS A 33 15.23 -19.82 -1.43
C CYS A 33 16.12 -20.40 -0.32
N LYS A 34 15.58 -20.64 0.88
CA LYS A 34 16.33 -21.14 2.05
C LYS A 34 17.51 -20.25 2.43
N ARG A 35 17.37 -18.94 2.29
CA ARG A 35 18.36 -17.98 2.80
C ARG A 35 18.49 -18.08 4.31
N GLU A 36 19.67 -17.82 4.84
CA GLU A 36 19.91 -17.77 6.29
C GLU A 36 19.45 -16.43 6.88
N THR A 37 19.61 -15.34 6.12
CA THR A 37 19.30 -13.99 6.54
C THR A 37 18.29 -13.31 5.61
N PRO A 38 17.32 -12.56 6.17
CA PRO A 38 16.45 -11.67 5.42
C PRO A 38 17.23 -10.73 4.50
N SER A 39 16.80 -10.63 3.25
CA SER A 39 17.35 -9.66 2.30
C SER A 39 16.99 -8.22 2.65
N VAL A 40 15.92 -7.99 3.42
CA VAL A 40 15.54 -6.65 3.88
C VAL A 40 16.14 -6.39 5.26
N ALA A 41 17.00 -5.38 5.36
CA ALA A 41 17.63 -4.99 6.62
C ALA A 41 16.85 -3.91 7.37
N GLY A 42 16.27 -2.97 6.64
CA GLY A 42 15.60 -1.81 7.21
C GLY A 42 14.78 -1.05 6.18
N PHE A 43 13.86 -0.23 6.68
CA PHE A 43 13.14 0.75 5.88
C PHE A 43 13.72 2.14 6.15
N ILE A 44 13.84 2.95 5.10
CA ILE A 44 14.18 4.37 5.22
C ILE A 44 12.90 5.15 4.95
N THR A 45 12.35 5.78 5.98
CA THR A 45 11.11 6.55 5.89
C THR A 45 11.28 7.90 6.60
N PRO A 46 11.38 9.00 5.84
CA PRO A 46 11.60 10.34 6.42
C PRO A 46 10.53 10.81 7.41
N THR A 47 9.36 10.15 7.44
CA THR A 47 8.18 10.55 8.21
C THR A 47 7.95 9.72 9.48
N GLY A 48 8.80 8.76 9.82
CA GLY A 48 8.57 7.97 11.04
C GLY A 48 9.69 7.00 11.42
N VAL A 49 9.88 6.87 12.73
CA VAL A 49 10.76 5.87 13.36
C VAL A 49 9.95 4.69 13.90
N GLY A 50 10.62 3.57 14.18
CA GLY A 50 10.01 2.41 14.83
C GLY A 50 10.37 1.10 14.14
N SER A 51 9.44 0.16 14.13
CA SER A 51 9.60 -1.12 13.43
C SER A 51 8.34 -1.52 12.69
N ILE A 52 8.51 -2.32 11.64
CA ILE A 52 7.45 -2.93 10.87
C ILE A 52 7.54 -4.43 11.12
N LYS A 53 6.40 -5.01 11.50
CA LYS A 53 6.24 -6.45 11.66
C LYS A 53 6.03 -7.09 10.29
N LEU A 54 6.85 -8.07 9.96
CA LEU A 54 6.78 -8.88 8.74
C LEU A 54 6.88 -10.37 9.09
N PHE A 55 6.66 -11.25 8.11
CA PHE A 55 6.80 -12.69 8.27
C PHE A 55 8.09 -13.23 7.65
N TRP A 56 8.70 -14.18 8.34
CA TRP A 56 9.77 -15.06 7.86
C TRP A 56 9.25 -16.50 7.94
N GLY A 57 8.68 -16.99 6.84
CA GLY A 57 7.86 -18.20 6.86
C GLY A 57 6.63 -17.99 7.75
N THR A 58 6.55 -18.73 8.85
CA THR A 58 5.44 -18.59 9.84
C THR A 58 5.79 -17.71 11.04
N LYS A 59 7.04 -17.25 11.14
CA LYS A 59 7.53 -16.47 12.29
C LYS A 59 7.40 -14.98 12.01
N GLU A 60 6.82 -14.23 12.95
CA GLU A 60 6.85 -12.78 12.91
C GLU A 60 8.26 -12.25 13.26
N ILE A 61 8.76 -11.31 12.47
CA ILE A 61 10.01 -10.58 12.70
C ILE A 61 9.76 -9.07 12.63
N ASN A 62 10.59 -8.28 13.31
CA ASN A 62 10.53 -6.82 13.27
C ASN A 62 11.70 -6.27 12.46
N ILE A 63 11.40 -5.40 11.49
CA ILE A 63 12.38 -4.68 10.67
C ILE A 63 12.31 -3.20 11.04
N HIS A 64 13.46 -2.58 11.33
CA HIS A 64 13.52 -1.20 11.80
C HIS A 64 13.25 -0.17 10.70
N ARG A 65 12.75 1.00 11.12
CA ARG A 65 12.56 2.20 10.29
C ARG A 65 13.54 3.28 10.71
N TYR A 66 14.28 3.81 9.74
CA TYR A 66 15.27 4.87 9.88
C TYR A 66 14.77 6.15 9.21
N LEU A 67 15.19 7.31 9.69
CA LEU A 67 14.79 8.60 9.13
C LEU A 67 15.62 8.98 7.90
N SER A 68 16.90 8.60 7.87
CA SER A 68 17.83 8.94 6.79
C SER A 68 18.59 7.71 6.26
N VAL A 69 19.22 7.86 5.09
CA VAL A 69 20.11 6.82 4.54
C VAL A 69 21.34 6.64 5.44
N ALA A 70 21.85 7.75 6.01
CA ALA A 70 23.00 7.73 6.90
C ALA A 70 22.75 6.87 8.16
N ASP A 71 21.63 7.09 8.86
CA ASP A 71 21.28 6.33 10.08
C ASP A 71 21.12 4.84 9.78
N ALA A 72 20.54 4.51 8.62
CA ALA A 72 20.34 3.13 8.20
C ALA A 72 21.68 2.42 7.93
N ILE A 73 22.62 3.10 7.25
CA ILE A 73 23.96 2.57 6.96
C ILE A 73 24.78 2.41 8.24
N GLU A 74 24.71 3.37 9.17
CA GLU A 74 25.38 3.26 10.46
C GLU A 74 24.91 2.02 11.24
N ALA A 75 23.60 1.76 11.24
CA ALA A 75 23.02 0.60 11.92
C ALA A 75 23.28 -0.74 11.19
N HIS A 76 23.45 -0.72 9.87
CA HIS A 76 23.63 -1.91 9.03
C HIS A 76 24.75 -1.70 8.00
N PRO A 77 26.02 -1.74 8.44
CA PRO A 77 27.16 -1.51 7.55
C PRO A 77 27.34 -2.62 6.50
N ASP A 78 26.69 -3.78 6.68
CA ASP A 78 26.71 -4.92 5.77
C ASP A 78 25.75 -4.80 4.57
N VAL A 79 24.90 -3.76 4.55
CA VAL A 79 23.93 -3.53 3.47
C VAL A 79 24.58 -2.81 2.29
N ASP A 80 24.50 -3.40 1.10
CA ASP A 80 25.10 -2.86 -0.12
C ASP A 80 24.07 -2.50 -1.22
N VAL A 81 22.78 -2.68 -0.94
CA VAL A 81 21.69 -2.41 -1.89
C VAL A 81 20.66 -1.44 -1.32
N MET A 82 20.15 -0.54 -2.15
CA MET A 82 18.96 0.26 -1.83
C MET A 82 17.89 0.09 -2.91
N VAL A 83 16.71 -0.40 -2.54
CA VAL A 83 15.54 -0.44 -3.41
C VAL A 83 14.71 0.82 -3.17
N ASN A 84 14.71 1.73 -4.14
CA ASN A 84 14.16 3.06 -4.01
C ASN A 84 12.72 3.16 -4.54
N PHE A 85 11.74 3.22 -3.63
CA PHE A 85 10.33 3.45 -3.92
C PHE A 85 9.88 4.90 -3.69
N ALA A 86 10.82 5.85 -3.62
CA ALA A 86 10.47 7.27 -3.65
C ALA A 86 9.68 7.61 -4.92
N SER A 87 8.78 8.60 -4.84
CA SER A 87 8.04 9.08 -6.02
C SER A 87 9.00 9.72 -7.05
N GLU A 88 8.55 9.89 -8.29
CA GLU A 88 9.32 10.55 -9.37
C GLU A 88 9.96 11.89 -8.92
N ARG A 89 9.28 12.64 -8.03
CA ARG A 89 9.68 13.96 -7.52
C ARG A 89 10.84 13.90 -6.53
N SER A 90 11.00 12.78 -5.84
CA SER A 90 11.99 12.61 -4.76
C SER A 90 13.01 11.50 -5.06
N CYS A 91 12.80 10.72 -6.12
CA CYS A 91 13.66 9.60 -6.51
C CYS A 91 15.07 10.06 -6.86
N ALA A 92 15.21 11.20 -7.55
CA ALA A 92 16.51 11.74 -7.92
C ALA A 92 17.36 12.09 -6.69
N GLU A 93 16.78 12.84 -5.74
CA GLU A 93 17.47 13.28 -4.52
C GLU A 93 17.87 12.11 -3.62
N SER A 94 16.91 11.22 -3.32
CA SER A 94 17.17 10.02 -2.50
C SER A 94 18.18 9.06 -3.14
N THR A 95 18.16 8.92 -4.46
CA THR A 95 19.17 8.12 -5.18
C THR A 95 20.55 8.76 -5.10
N LEU A 96 20.64 10.09 -5.24
CA LEU A 96 21.91 10.80 -5.14
C LEU A 96 22.53 10.67 -3.74
N GLU A 97 21.72 10.71 -2.67
CA GLU A 97 22.16 10.43 -1.30
C GLU A 97 22.79 9.03 -1.19
N ALA A 98 22.11 8.00 -1.69
CA ALA A 98 22.63 6.63 -1.68
C ALA A 98 23.87 6.43 -2.58
N VAL A 99 23.90 7.05 -3.77
CA VAL A 99 25.08 7.05 -4.65
C VAL A 99 26.27 7.71 -3.95
N ASN A 100 26.04 8.70 -3.09
CA ASN A 100 27.10 9.38 -2.35
C ASN A 100 27.58 8.66 -1.10
N SER A 101 26.80 7.73 -0.55
CA SER A 101 27.23 6.88 0.57
C SER A 101 28.43 5.98 0.21
N GLU A 102 29.12 5.41 1.19
CA GLU A 102 30.23 4.48 0.91
C GLU A 102 29.73 3.04 0.68
N ASN A 103 28.75 2.58 1.47
CA ASN A 103 28.38 1.16 1.54
C ASN A 103 27.45 0.70 0.41
N ILE A 104 26.58 1.58 -0.11
CA ILE A 104 25.59 1.19 -1.12
C ILE A 104 26.24 1.10 -2.50
N ARG A 105 26.35 -0.11 -3.03
CA ARG A 105 26.94 -0.41 -4.34
C ARG A 105 25.90 -0.44 -5.45
N THR A 106 24.68 -0.90 -5.15
CA THR A 106 23.60 -1.02 -6.14
C THR A 106 22.35 -0.29 -5.68
N ILE A 107 21.83 0.59 -6.51
CA ILE A 107 20.57 1.30 -6.27
C ILE A 107 19.56 0.83 -7.31
N VAL A 108 18.30 0.63 -6.91
CA VAL A 108 17.22 0.32 -7.85
C VAL A 108 16.18 1.43 -7.81
N MET A 109 15.98 2.13 -8.93
CA MET A 109 15.05 3.24 -9.05
C MET A 109 13.71 2.72 -9.59
N ILE A 110 12.70 2.57 -8.74
CA ILE A 110 11.41 2.00 -9.15
C ILE A 110 10.52 3.05 -9.85
N ALA A 111 10.70 4.33 -9.50
CA ALA A 111 9.85 5.42 -10.00
C ALA A 111 9.88 5.55 -11.53
N GLU A 112 8.70 5.64 -12.12
CA GLU A 112 8.50 6.07 -13.50
C GLU A 112 8.25 7.59 -13.53
N GLY A 113 8.66 8.28 -14.59
CA GLY A 113 8.46 9.73 -14.74
C GLY A 113 9.60 10.61 -14.20
N VAL A 114 10.76 10.03 -13.86
CA VAL A 114 11.91 10.81 -13.38
C VAL A 114 12.46 11.69 -14.53
N PRO A 115 12.71 12.99 -14.32
CA PRO A 115 13.21 13.85 -15.38
C PRO A 115 14.52 13.33 -15.98
N GLN A 116 14.55 13.16 -17.32
CA GLN A 116 15.69 12.61 -18.06
C GLN A 116 17.04 13.26 -17.72
N ARG A 117 17.05 14.58 -17.49
CA ARG A 117 18.26 15.33 -17.12
C ARG A 117 18.85 14.84 -15.80
N ASP A 118 18.00 14.54 -14.82
CA ASP A 118 18.44 14.12 -13.49
C ASP A 118 18.92 12.67 -13.52
N VAL A 119 18.24 11.80 -14.27
CA VAL A 119 18.72 10.43 -14.51
C VAL A 119 20.13 10.44 -15.12
N ARG A 120 20.37 11.25 -16.16
CA ARG A 120 21.71 11.35 -16.78
C ARG A 120 22.78 11.86 -15.81
N LYS A 121 22.47 12.83 -14.95
CA LYS A 121 23.41 13.33 -13.93
C LYS A 121 23.75 12.22 -12.94
N ILE A 122 22.73 11.54 -12.41
CA ILE A 122 22.89 10.49 -11.40
C ILE A 122 23.66 9.31 -11.99
N ALA A 123 23.31 8.87 -13.20
CA ALA A 123 24.01 7.79 -13.90
C ALA A 123 25.49 8.11 -14.11
N LYS A 124 25.82 9.35 -14.49
CA LYS A 124 27.22 9.81 -14.61
C LYS A 124 27.97 9.70 -13.28
N ILE A 125 27.40 10.23 -12.20
CA ILE A 125 28.01 10.20 -10.86
C ILE A 125 28.17 8.76 -10.37
N ALA A 126 27.16 7.92 -10.56
CA ALA A 126 27.21 6.50 -10.19
C ALA A 126 28.34 5.78 -10.93
N LYS A 127 28.51 6.03 -12.23
CA LYS A 127 29.61 5.47 -13.02
C LYS A 127 30.98 5.93 -12.53
N GLU A 128 31.14 7.22 -12.23
CA GLU A 128 32.38 7.77 -11.65
C GLU A 128 32.73 7.15 -10.30
N LYS A 129 31.71 6.73 -9.53
CA LYS A 129 31.85 6.04 -8.24
C LYS A 129 31.86 4.51 -8.32
N GLY A 130 31.80 3.93 -9.52
CA GLY A 130 31.77 2.47 -9.71
C GLY A 130 30.51 1.79 -9.15
N LYS A 131 29.39 2.51 -9.06
CA LYS A 131 28.11 2.02 -8.54
C LYS A 131 27.14 1.64 -9.66
N TRP A 132 26.24 0.72 -9.35
CA TRP A 132 25.21 0.24 -10.26
C TRP A 132 23.86 0.89 -9.96
N ILE A 133 23.13 1.23 -11.02
CA ILE A 133 21.74 1.70 -10.91
C ILE A 133 20.88 0.93 -11.90
N ILE A 134 19.92 0.16 -11.39
CA ILE A 134 18.89 -0.49 -12.21
C ILE A 134 17.67 0.44 -12.25
N GLY A 135 17.20 0.83 -13.44
CA GLY A 135 16.12 1.80 -13.61
C GLY A 135 16.60 3.17 -14.12
N PRO A 136 15.75 4.21 -14.07
CA PRO A 136 14.41 4.26 -13.46
C PRO A 136 13.33 3.51 -14.24
N ALA A 137 12.06 3.63 -13.83
CA ALA A 137 10.91 3.01 -14.49
C ALA A 137 11.05 1.49 -14.63
N THR A 138 11.49 0.81 -13.56
CA THR A 138 11.73 -0.63 -13.55
C THR A 138 11.05 -1.31 -12.37
N VAL A 139 10.69 -2.59 -12.56
CA VAL A 139 10.35 -3.50 -11.45
C VAL A 139 11.60 -4.05 -10.74
N GLY A 140 12.79 -3.78 -11.30
CA GLY A 140 14.08 -4.34 -10.90
C GLY A 140 14.32 -5.69 -11.56
N GLY A 141 14.27 -6.76 -10.78
CA GLY A 141 14.51 -8.13 -11.21
C GLY A 141 14.98 -9.01 -10.06
N LEU A 142 15.65 -10.11 -10.38
CA LEU A 142 16.08 -11.09 -9.39
C LEU A 142 17.26 -11.95 -9.86
N LYS A 143 17.96 -12.51 -8.88
CA LYS A 143 18.86 -13.65 -9.04
C LYS A 143 18.26 -14.83 -8.28
N PRO A 144 17.65 -15.81 -8.97
CA PRO A 144 17.03 -16.99 -8.35
C PRO A 144 17.93 -17.67 -7.31
N GLY A 145 17.33 -18.04 -6.17
CA GLY A 145 18.06 -18.61 -5.02
C GLY A 145 18.91 -17.60 -4.22
N CYS A 146 19.01 -16.34 -4.67
CA CYS A 146 19.88 -15.34 -4.07
C CYS A 146 19.13 -14.10 -3.61
N PHE A 147 18.55 -13.30 -4.49
CA PHE A 147 17.96 -12.01 -4.13
C PHE A 147 16.89 -11.57 -5.12
N LYS A 148 15.81 -10.98 -4.63
CA LYS A 148 14.72 -10.42 -5.43
C LYS A 148 14.56 -8.95 -5.10
N ILE A 149 14.43 -8.11 -6.12
CA ILE A 149 14.17 -6.68 -5.94
C ILE A 149 12.67 -6.46 -5.81
N GLY A 150 12.22 -6.07 -4.61
CA GLY A 150 10.86 -5.58 -4.38
C GLY A 150 9.76 -6.47 -4.96
N ASN A 151 9.07 -5.97 -5.97
CA ASN A 151 7.91 -6.62 -6.58
C ASN A 151 8.25 -7.51 -7.80
N ALA A 152 9.52 -7.64 -8.17
CA ALA A 152 9.93 -8.44 -9.34
C ALA A 152 9.38 -9.87 -9.27
N ALA A 153 8.91 -10.40 -10.41
CA ALA A 153 8.29 -11.72 -10.51
C ALA A 153 7.06 -11.97 -9.61
N GLY A 154 6.42 -10.90 -9.09
CA GLY A 154 5.06 -10.97 -8.55
C GLY A 154 4.91 -11.82 -7.28
N THR A 155 3.85 -12.64 -7.26
CA THR A 155 3.40 -13.46 -6.13
C THR A 155 4.31 -14.67 -5.90
N ILE A 156 4.27 -15.25 -4.71
CA ILE A 156 5.00 -16.49 -4.41
C ILE A 156 4.58 -17.66 -5.30
N GLN A 157 3.31 -17.70 -5.72
CA GLN A 157 2.82 -18.71 -6.65
C GLN A 157 3.55 -18.60 -8.00
N ASN A 158 3.68 -17.40 -8.56
CA ASN A 158 4.44 -17.19 -9.79
C ASN A 158 5.92 -17.58 -9.62
N ILE A 159 6.55 -17.26 -8.48
CA ILE A 159 7.93 -17.70 -8.19
C ILE A 159 8.06 -19.24 -8.22
N ARG A 160 7.07 -19.97 -7.70
CA ARG A 160 7.07 -21.44 -7.73
C ARG A 160 6.84 -21.98 -9.13
N ASP A 161 5.85 -21.47 -9.84
CA ASP A 161 5.47 -21.93 -11.18
C ASP A 161 6.60 -21.71 -12.20
N THR A 162 7.34 -20.61 -12.05
CA THR A 162 8.50 -20.27 -12.89
C THR A 162 9.84 -20.74 -12.33
N LYS A 163 9.83 -21.51 -11.22
CA LYS A 163 11.01 -22.11 -10.57
C LYS A 163 12.10 -21.12 -10.18
N LEU A 164 11.72 -19.89 -9.87
CA LEU A 164 12.64 -18.78 -9.56
C LEU A 164 13.27 -18.88 -8.16
N TYR A 165 12.98 -19.92 -7.40
CA TYR A 165 13.62 -20.19 -6.10
C TYR A 165 15.02 -20.81 -6.21
N ARG A 166 15.46 -21.20 -7.41
CA ARG A 166 16.78 -21.79 -7.65
C ARG A 166 17.34 -21.35 -9.01
N PRO A 167 18.68 -21.24 -9.17
CA PRO A 167 19.28 -20.78 -10.41
C PRO A 167 19.17 -21.80 -11.53
N GLY A 168 18.99 -21.33 -12.77
CA GLY A 168 19.25 -22.07 -14.01
C GLY A 168 20.54 -21.59 -14.68
N SER A 169 20.61 -21.63 -16.01
CA SER A 169 21.80 -21.25 -16.79
C SER A 169 21.62 -20.02 -17.68
N VAL A 170 20.44 -19.40 -17.67
CA VAL A 170 20.07 -18.32 -18.60
C VAL A 170 20.18 -16.95 -17.94
N GLY A 171 20.96 -16.04 -18.53
CA GLY A 171 20.97 -14.62 -18.17
C GLY A 171 19.91 -13.85 -18.97
N PHE A 172 18.92 -13.26 -18.29
CA PHE A 172 17.82 -12.55 -18.92
C PHE A 172 17.92 -11.03 -18.71
N ILE A 173 17.63 -10.23 -19.73
CA ILE A 173 17.55 -8.77 -19.60
C ILE A 173 16.45 -8.21 -20.50
N SER A 174 15.67 -7.25 -20.02
CA SER A 174 14.64 -6.58 -20.82
C SER A 174 14.60 -5.08 -20.58
N VAL A 175 13.93 -4.34 -21.45
CA VAL A 175 13.51 -2.96 -21.18
C VAL A 175 12.28 -2.95 -20.26
N SER A 176 11.21 -3.64 -20.66
CA SER A 176 9.95 -3.71 -19.93
C SER A 176 10.04 -4.57 -18.66
N GLY A 177 9.54 -4.05 -17.54
CA GLY A 177 9.33 -4.82 -16.31
C GLY A 177 8.14 -5.79 -16.35
N GLY A 178 7.11 -5.51 -17.15
CA GLY A 178 5.98 -6.43 -17.35
C GLY A 178 6.41 -7.65 -18.17
N LEU A 179 7.07 -7.42 -19.30
CA LEU A 179 7.58 -8.50 -20.15
C LEU A 179 8.75 -9.26 -19.52
N SER A 180 9.43 -8.72 -18.50
CA SER A 180 10.43 -9.52 -17.78
C SER A 180 9.80 -10.71 -17.06
N ASN A 181 8.61 -10.54 -16.47
CA ASN A 181 7.91 -11.65 -15.82
C ASN A 181 7.44 -12.71 -16.83
N GLU A 182 6.93 -12.28 -17.99
CA GLU A 182 6.61 -13.21 -19.08
C GLU A 182 7.87 -13.90 -19.62
N GLY A 183 8.98 -13.16 -19.75
CA GLY A 183 10.28 -13.71 -20.10
C GLY A 183 10.76 -14.78 -19.11
N TYR A 184 10.56 -14.58 -17.81
CA TYR A 184 10.86 -15.60 -16.80
C TYR A 184 9.99 -16.85 -17.00
N ASN A 185 8.70 -16.68 -17.27
CA ASN A 185 7.79 -17.79 -17.59
C ASN A 185 8.24 -18.56 -18.85
N ILE A 186 8.49 -17.86 -19.96
CA ILE A 186 8.97 -18.45 -21.22
C ILE A 186 10.27 -19.22 -21.00
N VAL A 187 11.26 -18.62 -20.36
CA VAL A 187 12.55 -19.27 -20.10
C VAL A 187 12.36 -20.50 -19.21
N SER A 188 11.57 -20.41 -18.13
CA SER A 188 11.36 -21.52 -17.21
C SER A 188 10.73 -22.77 -17.85
N ARG A 189 9.92 -22.58 -18.90
CA ARG A 189 9.28 -23.67 -19.65
C ARG A 189 10.17 -24.29 -20.73
N ASN A 190 11.16 -23.54 -21.20
CA ASN A 190 11.95 -23.90 -22.38
C ASN A 190 13.41 -24.23 -22.08
N THR A 191 13.88 -23.92 -20.87
CA THR A 191 15.27 -24.16 -20.44
C THR A 191 15.32 -24.74 -19.03
N ASP A 192 16.51 -24.81 -18.44
CA ASP A 192 16.65 -25.07 -17.00
C ASP A 192 16.19 -23.90 -16.13
N GLY A 193 15.97 -22.70 -16.65
CA GLY A 193 15.51 -21.53 -15.93
C GLY A 193 16.51 -20.38 -15.88
N ILE A 194 16.15 -19.34 -15.15
CA ILE A 194 16.90 -18.08 -15.05
C ILE A 194 18.05 -18.23 -14.04
N TYR A 195 19.27 -17.84 -14.42
CA TYR A 195 20.37 -17.62 -13.47
C TYR A 195 20.30 -16.22 -12.84
N GLU A 196 20.04 -15.21 -13.67
CA GLU A 196 19.92 -13.80 -13.26
C GLU A 196 19.06 -13.07 -14.29
N GLY A 197 18.12 -12.22 -13.84
CA GLY A 197 17.13 -11.59 -14.71
C GLY A 197 16.76 -10.19 -14.25
N TYR A 198 16.88 -9.19 -15.12
CA TYR A 198 16.48 -7.80 -14.80
C TYR A 198 15.68 -7.12 -15.90
N ALA A 199 15.03 -6.03 -15.55
CA ALA A 199 14.55 -5.01 -16.46
C ALA A 199 15.35 -3.71 -16.25
N VAL A 200 15.94 -3.15 -17.31
CA VAL A 200 16.69 -1.89 -17.23
C VAL A 200 15.77 -0.68 -17.02
N GLY A 201 14.51 -0.80 -17.43
CA GLY A 201 13.48 0.23 -17.34
C GLY A 201 13.21 0.94 -18.66
N GLY A 202 12.00 1.50 -18.79
CA GLY A 202 11.48 2.08 -20.04
C GLY A 202 11.83 3.55 -20.29
N ASP A 203 12.64 4.17 -19.44
CA ASP A 203 13.07 5.55 -19.63
C ASP A 203 14.04 5.68 -20.81
N VAL A 204 14.06 6.85 -21.47
CA VAL A 204 14.94 7.13 -22.64
C VAL A 204 16.43 6.93 -22.31
N TYR A 205 16.81 7.22 -21.06
CA TYR A 205 18.20 7.11 -20.59
C TYR A 205 18.22 6.27 -19.32
N PRO A 206 18.14 4.92 -19.42
CA PRO A 206 18.30 4.08 -18.25
C PRO A 206 19.72 4.27 -17.70
N ALA A 207 19.88 4.20 -16.37
CA ALA A 207 21.17 4.46 -15.75
C ALA A 207 22.20 3.36 -16.06
N THR A 208 21.73 2.13 -16.30
CA THR A 208 22.48 1.03 -16.92
C THR A 208 21.67 0.43 -18.07
N THR A 209 22.35 0.08 -19.14
CA THR A 209 21.76 -0.33 -20.42
C THR A 209 21.75 -1.85 -20.59
N LEU A 210 21.06 -2.36 -21.61
CA LEU A 210 21.03 -3.81 -21.92
C LEU A 210 22.46 -4.38 -22.05
N ILE A 211 23.35 -3.67 -22.75
CA ILE A 211 24.73 -4.11 -22.96
C ILE A 211 25.53 -4.19 -21.66
N ASP A 212 25.29 -3.30 -20.69
CA ASP A 212 25.99 -3.33 -19.40
C ASP A 212 25.71 -4.64 -18.64
N HIS A 213 24.46 -5.12 -18.67
CA HIS A 213 24.11 -6.41 -18.07
C HIS A 213 24.61 -7.59 -18.89
N LEU A 214 24.53 -7.54 -20.23
CA LEU A 214 25.05 -8.61 -21.10
C LEU A 214 26.54 -8.82 -20.92
N LEU A 215 27.34 -7.75 -20.74
CA LEU A 215 28.78 -7.88 -20.46
C LEU A 215 29.07 -8.54 -19.11
N ARG A 216 28.23 -8.31 -18.08
CA ARG A 216 28.34 -9.07 -16.82
C ARG A 216 27.96 -10.53 -17.01
N TYR A 217 26.91 -10.79 -17.78
CA TYR A 217 26.47 -12.15 -18.07
C TYR A 217 27.52 -12.94 -18.85
N GLU A 218 28.23 -12.29 -19.77
CA GLU A 218 29.39 -12.85 -20.47
C GLU A 218 30.50 -13.27 -19.49
N GLN A 219 30.83 -12.42 -18.51
CA GLN A 219 31.87 -12.71 -17.52
C GLN A 219 31.48 -13.80 -16.52
N ASN A 220 30.19 -14.03 -16.31
CA ASN A 220 29.70 -14.99 -15.33
C ASN A 220 29.72 -16.43 -15.88
N PRO A 221 30.57 -17.34 -15.37
CA PRO A 221 30.73 -18.68 -15.92
C PRO A 221 29.49 -19.57 -15.75
N ASN A 222 28.58 -19.22 -14.84
CA ASN A 222 27.35 -19.98 -14.62
C ASN A 222 26.26 -19.65 -15.65
N ILE A 223 26.36 -18.49 -16.30
CA ILE A 223 25.48 -18.13 -17.41
C ILE A 223 26.04 -18.75 -18.69
N LYS A 224 25.25 -19.61 -19.34
CA LYS A 224 25.64 -20.36 -20.55
C LYS A 224 25.05 -19.77 -21.83
N MET A 225 23.91 -19.11 -21.71
CA MET A 225 23.28 -18.33 -22.78
C MET A 225 22.61 -17.08 -22.22
N MET A 226 22.41 -16.10 -23.10
CA MET A 226 21.77 -14.84 -22.79
C MET A 226 20.47 -14.71 -23.58
N VAL A 227 19.47 -14.11 -22.96
CA VAL A 227 18.14 -13.86 -23.53
C VAL A 227 17.80 -12.39 -23.30
N ALA A 228 17.49 -11.65 -24.35
CA ALA A 228 17.26 -10.21 -24.26
C ALA A 228 15.97 -9.75 -24.96
N LEU A 229 15.23 -8.83 -24.33
CA LEU A 229 14.09 -8.16 -24.94
C LEU A 229 14.36 -6.66 -25.07
N GLY A 230 14.59 -6.20 -26.30
CA GLY A 230 14.72 -4.80 -26.66
C GLY A 230 13.37 -4.16 -27.01
N GLU A 231 13.40 -2.88 -27.34
CA GLU A 231 12.21 -2.11 -27.71
C GLU A 231 12.51 -1.12 -28.85
N VAL A 232 11.47 -0.67 -29.55
CA VAL A 232 11.54 0.43 -30.50
C VAL A 232 12.06 1.72 -29.85
N GLY A 233 12.83 2.52 -30.58
CA GLY A 233 13.36 3.79 -30.08
C GLY A 233 14.76 3.71 -29.48
N GLY A 234 15.56 4.76 -29.65
CA GLY A 234 16.96 4.77 -29.20
C GLY A 234 17.88 3.81 -29.97
N LYS A 235 19.15 3.74 -29.55
CA LYS A 235 20.22 3.00 -30.25
C LYS A 235 20.99 2.02 -29.37
N ASP A 236 20.42 1.63 -28.23
CA ASP A 236 21.11 0.81 -27.24
C ASP A 236 21.45 -0.59 -27.77
N GLU A 237 20.58 -1.19 -28.59
CA GLU A 237 20.81 -2.50 -29.20
C GLU A 237 21.98 -2.53 -30.18
N TYR A 238 22.31 -1.39 -30.80
CA TYR A 238 23.48 -1.30 -31.67
C TYR A 238 24.80 -1.40 -30.89
N GLN A 239 24.82 -1.07 -29.60
CA GLN A 239 25.99 -1.32 -28.75
C GLN A 239 26.24 -2.81 -28.53
N ILE A 240 25.17 -3.62 -28.55
CA ILE A 240 25.26 -5.09 -28.48
C ILE A 240 25.92 -5.62 -29.75
N ILE A 241 25.48 -5.15 -30.91
CA ILE A 241 26.07 -5.51 -32.21
C ILE A 241 27.56 -5.19 -32.21
N LYS A 242 27.94 -3.97 -31.81
CA LYS A 242 29.33 -3.56 -31.72
C LYS A 242 30.15 -4.46 -30.77
N ALA A 243 29.58 -4.84 -29.63
CA ALA A 243 30.25 -5.72 -28.68
C ALA A 243 30.45 -7.15 -29.22
N ILE A 244 29.52 -7.65 -30.05
CA ILE A 244 29.67 -8.95 -30.73
C ILE A 244 30.76 -8.87 -31.81
N GLU A 245 30.75 -7.82 -32.63
CA GLU A 245 31.77 -7.59 -33.67
C GLU A 245 33.18 -7.47 -33.07
N GLU A 246 33.30 -6.82 -31.91
CA GLU A 246 34.54 -6.69 -31.13
C GLU A 246 34.90 -7.98 -30.34
N LYS A 247 34.13 -9.06 -30.47
CA LYS A 247 34.29 -10.34 -29.74
C LYS A 247 34.26 -10.19 -28.22
N LYS A 248 33.59 -9.16 -27.70
CA LYS A 248 33.35 -8.95 -26.27
C LYS A 248 32.14 -9.71 -25.76
N LEU A 249 31.22 -10.10 -26.64
CA LEU A 249 30.11 -11.01 -26.36
C LEU A 249 30.27 -12.24 -27.24
N THR A 250 30.52 -13.39 -26.61
CA THR A 250 30.79 -14.65 -27.32
C THR A 250 29.79 -15.76 -26.98
N LYS A 251 29.08 -15.66 -25.85
CA LYS A 251 28.00 -16.60 -25.52
C LYS A 251 26.80 -16.43 -26.44
N PRO A 252 26.03 -17.49 -26.70
CA PRO A 252 24.81 -17.40 -27.50
C PRO A 252 23.84 -16.38 -26.91
N LEU A 253 23.37 -15.47 -27.75
CA LEU A 253 22.37 -14.46 -27.43
C LEU A 253 21.12 -14.71 -28.29
N VAL A 254 19.98 -14.91 -27.62
CA VAL A 254 18.66 -14.86 -28.25
C VAL A 254 18.04 -13.51 -27.92
N MET A 255 17.62 -12.75 -28.94
CA MET A 255 17.08 -11.41 -28.71
C MET A 255 15.94 -11.07 -29.66
N TRP A 256 14.92 -10.42 -29.13
CA TRP A 256 13.84 -9.82 -29.92
C TRP A 256 13.63 -8.37 -29.52
N VAL A 257 13.48 -7.49 -30.51
CA VAL A 257 13.12 -6.08 -30.32
C VAL A 257 11.65 -5.90 -30.65
N THR A 258 10.86 -5.47 -29.66
CA THR A 258 9.41 -5.26 -29.79
C THR A 258 9.08 -3.90 -30.43
N GLY A 259 7.83 -3.71 -30.88
CA GLY A 259 7.39 -2.46 -31.54
C GLY A 259 7.46 -2.48 -33.06
N THR A 260 7.43 -3.68 -33.68
CA THR A 260 7.41 -3.85 -35.16
C THR A 260 6.16 -3.24 -35.81
N CYS A 261 5.07 -3.08 -35.06
CA CYS A 261 3.85 -2.42 -35.53
C CYS A 261 4.02 -0.91 -35.76
N ALA A 262 5.05 -0.26 -35.21
CA ALA A 262 5.25 1.19 -35.32
C ALA A 262 5.29 1.67 -36.77
N GLU A 263 5.85 0.87 -37.69
CA GLU A 263 5.91 1.19 -39.13
C GLU A 263 4.55 1.08 -39.83
N MET A 264 3.60 0.33 -39.26
CA MET A 264 2.24 0.16 -39.79
C MET A 264 1.29 1.27 -39.31
N LEU A 265 1.68 2.02 -38.28
CA LEU A 265 0.87 3.07 -37.68
C LEU A 265 1.30 4.45 -38.23
N PRO A 266 0.35 5.29 -38.67
CA PRO A 266 0.67 6.64 -39.13
C PRO A 266 1.08 7.54 -37.95
N GLY A 267 2.00 8.48 -38.18
CA GLY A 267 2.19 9.64 -37.30
C GLY A 267 3.27 9.56 -36.22
N GLY A 268 4.24 8.63 -36.29
CA GLY A 268 5.38 8.61 -35.36
C GLY A 268 4.96 8.42 -33.90
N VAL A 269 4.17 7.36 -33.66
CA VAL A 269 3.51 7.05 -32.38
C VAL A 269 4.53 6.90 -31.25
N GLN A 270 4.30 7.63 -30.16
CA GLN A 270 4.94 7.39 -28.86
C GLN A 270 4.18 6.27 -28.14
N PHE A 271 4.87 5.17 -27.81
CA PHE A 271 4.31 4.10 -26.99
C PHE A 271 4.44 4.41 -25.49
N GLY A 272 3.90 3.54 -24.64
CA GLY A 272 3.74 3.78 -23.21
C GLY A 272 5.04 4.14 -22.47
N HIS A 273 6.12 3.40 -22.71
CA HIS A 273 7.43 3.74 -22.13
C HIS A 273 7.97 5.04 -22.75
N ALA A 274 8.61 5.89 -21.93
CA ALA A 274 9.16 7.16 -22.38
C ALA A 274 10.19 7.03 -23.51
N GLY A 275 10.97 5.94 -23.54
CA GLY A 275 11.93 5.60 -24.59
C GLY A 275 11.34 5.06 -25.89
N ALA A 276 10.07 4.64 -25.87
CA ALA A 276 9.49 3.85 -26.95
C ALA A 276 8.93 4.70 -28.09
N LYS A 277 9.83 5.38 -28.80
CA LYS A 277 9.53 6.16 -30.01
C LYS A 277 10.71 6.14 -30.97
N ALA A 278 10.43 5.83 -32.24
CA ALA A 278 11.43 5.89 -33.30
C ALA A 278 11.49 7.30 -33.90
N ASP A 279 12.62 7.99 -33.74
CA ASP A 279 12.87 9.29 -34.36
C ASP A 279 13.49 9.16 -35.76
N SER A 280 14.10 8.01 -36.05
CA SER A 280 14.70 7.68 -37.34
C SER A 280 14.43 6.22 -37.76
N LYS A 281 14.72 5.89 -39.02
CA LYS A 281 14.56 4.52 -39.55
C LYS A 281 15.42 3.49 -38.81
N ASP A 282 16.58 3.89 -38.31
CA ASP A 282 17.47 3.00 -37.56
C ASP A 282 16.92 2.70 -36.16
N ASP A 283 16.02 3.56 -35.65
CA ASP A 283 15.44 3.36 -34.32
C ASP A 283 14.24 2.40 -34.36
N THR A 284 13.81 1.94 -35.55
CA THR A 284 12.68 1.01 -35.67
C THR A 284 13.06 -0.39 -35.21
N ALA A 285 12.10 -1.08 -34.57
CA ALA A 285 12.29 -2.46 -34.12
C ALA A 285 12.71 -3.40 -35.25
N LYS A 286 12.16 -3.20 -36.46
CA LYS A 286 12.50 -3.98 -37.65
C LYS A 286 13.94 -3.79 -38.08
N ALA A 287 14.43 -2.54 -38.13
CA ALA A 287 15.82 -2.24 -38.47
C ALA A 287 16.79 -2.85 -37.45
N LYS A 288 16.49 -2.72 -36.15
CA LYS A 288 17.26 -3.32 -35.06
C LYS A 288 17.30 -4.85 -35.14
N ASN A 289 16.15 -5.51 -35.31
CA ASN A 289 16.09 -6.98 -35.46
C ASN A 289 16.89 -7.47 -36.68
N ALA A 290 16.82 -6.77 -37.81
CA ALA A 290 17.61 -7.10 -39.00
C ALA A 290 19.12 -6.94 -38.76
N ALA A 291 19.53 -5.87 -38.09
CA ALA A 291 20.92 -5.61 -37.76
C ALA A 291 21.49 -6.64 -36.75
N LEU A 292 20.73 -6.97 -35.71
CA LEU A 292 21.08 -8.02 -34.74
C LEU A 292 21.25 -9.39 -35.42
N ARG A 293 20.32 -9.76 -36.32
CA ARG A 293 20.40 -11.01 -37.08
C ARG A 293 21.67 -11.06 -37.94
N LYS A 294 22.03 -9.95 -38.59
CA LYS A 294 23.27 -9.85 -39.39
C LYS A 294 24.54 -9.99 -38.54
N ALA A 295 24.49 -9.53 -37.28
CA ALA A 295 25.59 -9.64 -36.33
C ALA A 295 25.77 -11.05 -35.74
N GLY A 296 24.86 -12.00 -36.05
CA GLY A 296 24.93 -13.38 -35.55
C GLY A 296 24.12 -13.64 -34.28
N VAL A 297 23.28 -12.68 -33.86
CA VAL A 297 22.29 -12.90 -32.78
C VAL A 297 21.18 -13.81 -33.28
N VAL A 298 20.70 -14.71 -32.41
CA VAL A 298 19.53 -15.54 -32.70
C VAL A 298 18.28 -14.67 -32.54
N VAL A 299 17.75 -14.19 -33.67
CA VAL A 299 16.56 -13.31 -33.69
C VAL A 299 15.37 -14.09 -34.26
N PRO A 300 14.28 -14.30 -33.48
CA PRO A 300 13.07 -14.94 -34.00
C PRO A 300 12.41 -14.09 -35.09
N ASP A 301 11.46 -14.66 -35.81
CA ASP A 301 10.70 -13.95 -36.85
C ASP A 301 9.63 -13.03 -36.24
N SER A 302 9.14 -13.39 -35.05
CA SER A 302 8.15 -12.67 -34.26
C SER A 302 8.37 -12.89 -32.76
N PHE A 303 7.48 -12.35 -31.92
CA PHE A 303 7.49 -12.71 -30.50
C PHE A 303 6.93 -14.12 -30.25
N GLU A 304 6.11 -14.65 -31.15
CA GLU A 304 5.43 -15.95 -30.97
C GLU A 304 6.39 -17.14 -31.05
N ASP A 305 7.50 -17.02 -31.77
CA ASP A 305 8.55 -18.03 -31.91
C ASP A 305 9.78 -17.76 -31.02
N TYR A 306 9.68 -16.79 -30.12
CA TYR A 306 10.76 -16.44 -29.20
C TYR A 306 11.11 -17.60 -28.25
N ASP A 307 10.10 -18.30 -27.75
CA ASP A 307 10.24 -19.46 -26.89
C ASP A 307 10.93 -20.63 -27.60
N GLN A 308 10.58 -20.88 -28.86
CA GLN A 308 11.19 -21.89 -29.72
C GLN A 308 12.68 -21.60 -29.93
N LYS A 309 13.06 -20.35 -30.24
CA LYS A 309 14.48 -19.98 -30.42
C LYS A 309 15.29 -20.06 -29.15
N ILE A 310 14.68 -19.76 -28.00
CA ILE A 310 15.29 -20.00 -26.69
C ILE A 310 15.53 -21.50 -26.49
N LYS A 311 14.52 -22.33 -26.74
CA LYS A 311 14.62 -23.79 -26.58
C LYS A 311 15.68 -24.42 -27.48
N GLU A 312 15.67 -24.08 -28.77
CA GLU A 312 16.65 -24.58 -29.76
C GLU A 312 18.10 -24.25 -29.34
N THR A 313 18.32 -23.02 -28.87
CA THR A 313 19.64 -22.57 -28.40
C THR A 313 20.07 -23.32 -27.14
N PHE A 314 19.16 -23.50 -26.19
CA PHE A 314 19.42 -24.24 -24.96
C PHE A 314 19.72 -25.72 -25.21
N ASP A 315 18.90 -26.40 -26.03
CA ASP A 315 19.08 -27.81 -26.36
C ASP A 315 20.42 -28.06 -27.07
N LYS A 316 20.84 -27.13 -27.95
CA LYS A 316 22.16 -27.17 -28.57
C LYS A 316 23.29 -27.12 -27.53
N LEU A 317 23.22 -26.19 -26.58
CA LEU A 317 24.23 -26.08 -25.51
C LEU A 317 24.25 -27.31 -24.60
N LYS A 318 23.08 -27.89 -24.33
CA LYS A 318 22.96 -29.14 -23.58
C LYS A 318 23.57 -30.32 -24.32
N ALA A 319 23.34 -30.44 -25.63
CA ALA A 319 23.94 -31.47 -26.48
C ALA A 319 25.48 -31.31 -26.58
N GLU A 320 25.98 -30.07 -26.53
CA GLU A 320 27.42 -29.77 -26.45
C GLU A 320 28.03 -30.03 -25.06
N GLY A 321 27.25 -30.49 -24.07
CA GLY A 321 27.71 -30.77 -22.71
C GLY A 321 28.05 -29.53 -21.88
N LYS A 322 27.61 -28.33 -22.30
CA LYS A 322 27.86 -27.07 -21.59
C LYS A 322 26.88 -26.79 -20.44
N ILE A 323 25.78 -27.53 -20.39
CA ILE A 323 24.73 -27.41 -19.38
C ILE A 323 24.56 -28.76 -18.71
N GLU A 324 24.82 -28.80 -17.40
CA GLU A 324 24.69 -29.99 -16.58
C GLU A 324 23.24 -30.21 -16.14
N SER A 325 22.83 -31.46 -16.01
CA SER A 325 21.57 -31.80 -15.37
C SER A 325 21.68 -31.63 -13.86
N PHE A 326 20.67 -31.03 -13.23
CA PHE A 326 20.55 -30.93 -11.78
C PHE A 326 19.23 -31.57 -11.33
N ILE A 327 19.15 -31.91 -10.05
CA ILE A 327 17.93 -32.42 -9.41
C ILE A 327 17.14 -31.21 -8.90
N GLU A 328 15.85 -31.14 -9.25
CA GLU A 328 14.98 -30.06 -8.81
C GLU A 328 14.88 -30.06 -7.26
N PRO A 329 15.27 -28.98 -6.58
CA PRO A 329 15.32 -28.96 -5.13
C PRO A 329 13.91 -28.80 -4.53
N GLU A 330 13.69 -29.42 -3.37
CA GLU A 330 12.45 -29.20 -2.60
C GLU A 330 12.38 -27.78 -2.04
N THR A 331 11.18 -27.19 -2.06
CA THR A 331 10.92 -25.85 -1.55
C THR A 331 10.17 -25.88 -0.21
N PRO A 332 10.48 -24.97 0.72
CA PRO A 332 9.69 -24.79 1.92
C PRO A 332 8.25 -24.39 1.59
N ASN A 333 7.31 -24.81 2.44
CA ASN A 333 5.94 -24.36 2.31
C ASN A 333 5.72 -23.04 3.05
N VAL A 334 5.24 -22.01 2.34
CA VAL A 334 4.77 -20.75 2.93
C VAL A 334 3.24 -20.80 2.96
N PRO A 335 2.60 -20.59 4.12
CA PRO A 335 1.15 -20.56 4.21
C PRO A 335 0.54 -19.44 3.35
N MET A 336 -0.69 -19.64 2.90
CA MET A 336 -1.46 -18.60 2.24
C MET A 336 -1.79 -17.48 3.23
N ASP A 337 -1.76 -16.23 2.75
CA ASP A 337 -2.21 -15.09 3.54
C ASP A 337 -3.68 -15.24 3.93
N TYR A 338 -3.99 -14.98 5.20
CA TYR A 338 -5.35 -15.05 5.71
C TYR A 338 -6.32 -14.14 4.91
N ALA A 339 -5.89 -12.92 4.56
CA ALA A 339 -6.71 -11.99 3.78
C ALA A 339 -7.04 -12.54 2.38
N GLN A 340 -6.08 -13.23 1.74
CA GLN A 340 -6.30 -13.90 0.46
C GLN A 340 -7.27 -15.07 0.62
N ALA A 341 -7.06 -15.93 1.63
CA ALA A 341 -7.92 -17.08 1.88
C ALA A 341 -9.38 -16.69 2.15
N VAL A 342 -9.62 -15.56 2.84
CA VAL A 342 -10.97 -15.00 3.02
C VAL A 342 -11.53 -14.47 1.71
N ALA A 343 -10.75 -13.73 0.93
CA ALA A 343 -11.19 -13.18 -0.35
C ALA A 343 -11.55 -14.26 -1.38
N GLU A 344 -10.82 -15.39 -1.37
CA GLU A 344 -11.09 -16.56 -2.21
C GLU A 344 -12.18 -17.49 -1.63
N GLY A 345 -12.72 -17.19 -0.45
CA GLY A 345 -13.77 -17.99 0.19
C GLY A 345 -13.29 -19.35 0.72
N LEU A 346 -11.98 -19.56 0.86
CA LEU A 346 -11.38 -20.80 1.36
C LEU A 346 -11.54 -20.95 2.88
N VAL A 347 -11.67 -19.83 3.59
CA VAL A 347 -11.89 -19.80 5.04
C VAL A 347 -13.00 -18.82 5.40
N ARG A 348 -13.63 -19.04 6.56
CA ARG A 348 -14.59 -18.11 7.17
C ARG A 348 -14.13 -17.72 8.56
N LYS A 349 -14.32 -16.46 8.94
CA LYS A 349 -14.08 -15.98 10.30
C LYS A 349 -15.35 -15.29 10.82
N PRO A 350 -15.86 -15.69 11.99
CA PRO A 350 -17.01 -15.02 12.59
C PRO A 350 -16.65 -13.58 12.96
N THR A 351 -17.61 -12.66 12.81
CA THR A 351 -17.48 -11.29 13.28
C THR A 351 -17.58 -11.23 14.79
N ASN A 352 -16.63 -10.54 15.44
CA ASN A 352 -16.64 -10.37 16.91
C ASN A 352 -17.55 -9.21 17.37
N PHE A 353 -17.89 -8.31 16.45
CA PHE A 353 -18.68 -7.10 16.73
C PHE A 353 -19.82 -6.97 15.73
N VAL A 354 -20.91 -6.37 16.18
CA VAL A 354 -22.06 -6.02 15.34
C VAL A 354 -22.32 -4.52 15.52
N SER A 355 -22.26 -3.76 14.42
CA SER A 355 -22.71 -2.37 14.35
C SER A 355 -23.99 -2.30 13.54
N THR A 356 -24.97 -1.51 13.99
CA THR A 356 -26.26 -1.32 13.27
C THR A 356 -26.61 0.15 13.05
N ILE A 357 -25.70 1.07 13.37
CA ILE A 357 -25.99 2.52 13.41
C ILE A 357 -25.21 3.30 12.34
N CYS A 358 -24.08 2.77 11.87
CA CYS A 358 -23.22 3.40 10.89
C CYS A 358 -22.48 2.31 10.12
N ASP A 359 -22.26 2.56 8.83
CA ASP A 359 -21.38 1.77 7.99
C ASP A 359 -20.56 2.71 7.09
N GLU A 360 -19.26 2.73 7.36
CA GLU A 360 -18.22 3.51 6.69
C GLU A 360 -17.39 2.71 5.69
N THR A 361 -17.73 1.43 5.46
CA THR A 361 -16.92 0.54 4.62
C THR A 361 -17.17 0.72 3.12
N GLY A 362 -18.31 1.30 2.75
CA GLY A 362 -18.67 1.63 1.38
C GLY A 362 -18.00 2.89 0.85
N GLU A 363 -18.23 3.20 -0.43
CA GLU A 363 -17.75 4.43 -1.08
C GLU A 363 -18.31 5.70 -0.40
N ILE A 364 -19.57 5.62 0.05
CA ILE A 364 -20.25 6.67 0.81
C ILE A 364 -20.64 6.07 2.15
N HIS A 365 -20.13 6.65 3.25
CA HIS A 365 -20.57 6.24 4.57
C HIS A 365 -22.03 6.62 4.81
N ASN A 366 -22.71 5.85 5.67
CA ASN A 366 -24.12 6.06 5.96
C ASN A 366 -24.41 6.04 7.45
N TYR A 367 -25.49 6.75 7.84
CA TYR A 367 -26.07 6.68 9.17
C TYR A 367 -27.36 5.86 9.11
N CYS A 368 -27.33 4.67 9.72
CA CYS A 368 -28.44 3.72 9.72
C CYS A 368 -29.01 3.46 8.31
N GLY A 369 -28.14 3.27 7.32
CA GLY A 369 -28.52 3.02 5.93
C GLY A 369 -28.87 4.26 5.12
N VAL A 370 -28.85 5.46 5.71
CA VAL A 370 -29.03 6.73 4.97
C VAL A 370 -27.67 7.31 4.59
N PRO A 371 -27.32 7.39 3.29
CA PRO A 371 -26.06 7.97 2.84
C PRO A 371 -25.86 9.40 3.35
N ILE A 372 -24.63 9.75 3.72
CA ILE A 372 -24.33 11.08 4.31
C ILE A 372 -24.70 12.24 3.38
N ASP A 373 -24.56 12.08 2.07
CA ASP A 373 -24.88 13.12 1.10
C ASP A 373 -26.40 13.35 1.05
N GLN A 374 -27.21 12.30 1.20
CA GLN A 374 -28.66 12.41 1.37
C GLN A 374 -29.02 13.12 2.68
N VAL A 375 -28.37 12.78 3.80
CA VAL A 375 -28.57 13.45 5.10
C VAL A 375 -28.36 14.97 4.97
N ILE A 376 -27.32 15.39 4.25
CA ILE A 376 -27.01 16.80 4.01
C ILE A 376 -28.02 17.44 3.03
N LYS A 377 -28.28 16.80 1.88
CA LYS A 377 -29.18 17.32 0.83
C LYS A 377 -30.61 17.53 1.32
N GLU A 378 -31.11 16.62 2.14
CA GLU A 378 -32.45 16.69 2.72
C GLU A 378 -32.50 17.52 4.02
N GLY A 379 -31.38 18.07 4.48
CA GLY A 379 -31.35 18.99 5.61
C GLY A 379 -31.74 18.36 6.95
N TYR A 380 -31.28 17.14 7.24
CA TYR A 380 -31.66 16.40 8.47
C TYR A 380 -31.28 17.13 9.77
N GLY A 381 -30.33 18.06 9.73
CA GLY A 381 -29.86 18.76 10.93
C GLY A 381 -29.18 17.83 11.94
N ILE A 382 -28.89 18.36 13.13
CA ILE A 382 -28.28 17.56 14.20
C ILE A 382 -29.33 16.61 14.78
N GLY A 383 -30.57 17.08 14.97
CA GLY A 383 -31.65 16.27 15.52
C GLY A 383 -32.00 15.06 14.63
N GLY A 384 -31.98 15.21 13.31
CA GLY A 384 -32.23 14.10 12.38
C GLY A 384 -31.09 13.09 12.36
N VAL A 385 -29.84 13.54 12.46
CA VAL A 385 -28.68 12.64 12.60
C VAL A 385 -28.75 11.84 13.91
N LEU A 386 -29.11 12.48 15.03
CA LEU A 386 -29.37 11.79 16.29
C LEU A 386 -30.53 10.80 16.15
N GLY A 387 -31.57 11.16 15.40
CA GLY A 387 -32.66 10.28 14.97
C GLY A 387 -32.17 8.96 14.38
N LEU A 388 -31.27 9.05 13.41
CA LEU A 388 -30.69 7.90 12.72
C LEU A 388 -29.76 7.11 13.62
N LEU A 389 -28.82 7.77 14.31
CA LEU A 389 -27.77 7.08 15.07
C LEU A 389 -28.28 6.46 16.38
N TRP A 390 -29.17 7.14 17.10
CA TRP A 390 -29.64 6.67 18.41
C TRP A 390 -30.88 5.81 18.29
N PHE A 391 -31.82 6.20 17.43
CA PHE A 391 -33.11 5.53 17.34
C PHE A 391 -33.27 4.67 16.08
N LYS A 392 -32.34 4.76 15.12
CA LYS A 392 -32.43 4.06 13.82
C LYS A 392 -33.70 4.42 13.06
N LYS A 393 -34.07 5.70 13.11
CA LYS A 393 -35.30 6.23 12.49
C LYS A 393 -35.07 7.59 11.86
N LYS A 394 -35.71 7.80 10.70
CA LYS A 394 -35.99 9.15 10.19
C LYS A 394 -37.12 9.73 11.03
N LEU A 395 -36.78 10.67 11.91
CA LEU A 395 -37.76 11.33 12.77
C LEU A 395 -38.57 12.36 11.95
N PRO A 396 -39.83 12.64 12.33
CA PRO A 396 -40.57 13.76 11.76
C PRO A 396 -39.95 15.09 12.19
N GLN A 397 -40.15 16.15 11.39
CA GLN A 397 -39.50 17.45 11.60
C GLN A 397 -39.73 18.01 13.01
N TYR A 398 -40.96 17.96 13.54
CA TYR A 398 -41.24 18.46 14.89
C TYR A 398 -40.42 17.73 15.98
N ALA A 399 -40.07 16.47 15.79
CA ALA A 399 -39.26 15.70 16.74
C ALA A 399 -37.77 16.04 16.59
N ILE A 400 -37.31 16.29 15.37
CA ILE A 400 -35.97 16.81 15.08
C ILE A 400 -35.80 18.17 15.77
N ASP A 401 -36.71 19.09 15.52
CA ASP A 401 -36.70 20.44 16.08
C ASP A 401 -36.79 20.42 17.61
N PHE A 402 -37.62 19.53 18.19
CA PHE A 402 -37.69 19.38 19.64
C PHE A 402 -36.39 18.86 20.25
N ILE A 403 -35.71 17.91 19.61
CA ILE A 403 -34.39 17.43 20.06
C ILE A 403 -33.39 18.59 20.04
N GLU A 404 -33.36 19.38 18.96
CA GLU A 404 -32.46 20.53 18.86
C GLU A 404 -32.79 21.63 19.88
N LEU A 405 -34.07 21.88 20.14
CA LEU A 405 -34.53 22.78 21.21
C LEU A 405 -34.05 22.31 22.58
N VAL A 406 -34.19 21.01 22.89
CA VAL A 406 -33.70 20.44 24.16
C VAL A 406 -32.20 20.65 24.30
N ILE A 407 -31.42 20.41 23.24
CA ILE A 407 -29.96 20.62 23.23
C ILE A 407 -29.62 22.09 23.56
N GLN A 408 -30.33 23.04 22.96
CA GLN A 408 -30.11 24.47 23.21
C GLN A 408 -30.43 24.86 24.67
N ILE A 409 -31.52 24.33 25.23
CA ILE A 409 -31.96 24.64 26.60
C ILE A 409 -31.00 24.07 27.64
N VAL A 410 -30.44 22.88 27.40
CA VAL A 410 -29.54 22.21 28.36
C VAL A 410 -28.07 22.51 28.11
N ALA A 411 -27.75 23.42 27.18
CA ALA A 411 -26.38 23.68 26.76
C ALA A 411 -25.47 24.11 27.92
N ASP A 412 -25.94 24.97 28.82
CA ASP A 412 -25.23 25.34 30.04
C ASP A 412 -26.20 25.86 31.13
N HIS A 413 -25.82 25.70 32.40
CA HIS A 413 -26.56 26.27 33.55
C HIS A 413 -25.62 27.01 34.52
N GLY A 414 -24.50 27.51 34.01
CA GLY A 414 -23.51 28.27 34.76
C GLY A 414 -22.48 27.41 35.50
N PRO A 415 -21.42 28.04 36.01
CA PRO A 415 -20.21 27.35 36.47
C PRO A 415 -20.34 26.66 37.83
N ALA A 416 -21.45 26.87 38.54
CA ALA A 416 -21.64 26.37 39.90
C ALA A 416 -22.16 24.93 39.96
N VAL A 417 -22.65 24.38 38.84
CA VAL A 417 -23.12 23.01 38.79
C VAL A 417 -21.95 22.02 38.78
N SER A 418 -22.16 20.81 39.29
CA SER A 418 -21.08 19.84 39.52
C SER A 418 -20.21 19.58 38.29
N GLY A 419 -20.82 19.40 37.11
CA GLY A 419 -20.07 19.15 35.87
C GLY A 419 -19.21 20.33 35.44
N ALA A 420 -19.80 21.52 35.36
CA ALA A 420 -19.08 22.73 34.97
C ALA A 420 -17.93 23.04 35.94
N HIS A 421 -18.17 22.92 37.26
CA HIS A 421 -17.15 23.13 38.28
C HIS A 421 -15.96 22.17 38.10
N ASN A 422 -16.22 20.87 37.93
CA ASN A 422 -15.16 19.88 37.74
C ASN A 422 -14.36 20.14 36.45
N THR A 423 -15.03 20.48 35.35
CA THR A 423 -14.35 20.85 34.11
C THR A 423 -13.46 22.08 34.29
N ILE A 424 -13.95 23.13 34.97
CA ILE A 424 -13.19 24.35 35.24
C ILE A 424 -11.97 24.04 36.12
N VAL A 425 -12.13 23.29 37.21
CA VAL A 425 -11.02 22.92 38.09
C VAL A 425 -9.97 22.11 37.32
N THR A 426 -10.40 21.18 36.47
CA THR A 426 -9.51 20.32 35.69
C THR A 426 -8.76 21.11 34.62
N ALA A 427 -9.45 22.01 33.92
CA ALA A 427 -8.82 22.93 32.97
C ALA A 427 -7.81 23.86 33.66
N ARG A 428 -8.17 24.41 34.84
CA ARG A 428 -7.27 25.22 35.67
C ARG A 428 -6.07 24.42 36.20
N ALA A 429 -6.16 23.09 36.24
CA ALA A 429 -5.03 22.20 36.56
C ALA A 429 -4.12 21.92 35.36
N GLY A 430 -4.31 22.62 34.22
CA GLY A 430 -3.46 22.50 33.03
C GLY A 430 -3.75 21.27 32.17
N LYS A 431 -4.93 20.65 32.34
CA LYS A 431 -5.36 19.51 31.54
C LYS A 431 -5.94 19.95 30.20
N ASN A 432 -5.86 19.07 29.22
CA ASN A 432 -6.37 19.37 27.88
C ASN A 432 -7.90 19.40 27.84
N LEU A 433 -8.46 19.78 26.68
CA LEU A 433 -9.91 19.91 26.48
C LEU A 433 -10.66 18.60 26.79
N ILE A 434 -10.17 17.46 26.28
CA ILE A 434 -10.83 16.16 26.44
C ILE A 434 -10.81 15.73 27.91
N GLU A 435 -9.66 15.82 28.57
CA GLU A 435 -9.53 15.49 29.99
C GLU A 435 -10.45 16.36 30.86
N SER A 436 -10.55 17.66 30.55
CA SER A 436 -11.39 18.60 31.30
C SER A 436 -12.88 18.35 31.09
N ILE A 437 -13.31 18.07 29.85
CA ILE A 437 -14.70 17.74 29.54
C ILE A 437 -15.08 16.41 30.22
N VAL A 438 -14.26 15.37 30.12
CA VAL A 438 -14.54 14.05 30.72
C VAL A 438 -14.69 14.16 32.23
N SER A 439 -13.83 14.94 32.89
CA SER A 439 -13.92 15.19 34.34
C SER A 439 -15.28 15.77 34.76
N GLY A 440 -15.86 16.67 33.96
CA GLY A 440 -17.20 17.20 34.17
C GLY A 440 -18.31 16.20 33.84
N ILE A 441 -18.22 15.53 32.69
CA ILE A 441 -19.23 14.54 32.25
C ILE A 441 -19.37 13.39 33.25
N LEU A 442 -18.28 12.95 33.88
CA LEU A 442 -18.32 11.89 34.90
C LEU A 442 -19.15 12.25 36.16
N THR A 443 -19.52 13.52 36.33
CA THR A 443 -20.45 13.95 37.38
C THR A 443 -21.91 13.77 37.00
N ILE A 444 -22.22 13.61 35.70
CA ILE A 444 -23.57 13.44 35.19
C ILE A 444 -24.07 12.04 35.58
N GLY A 445 -25.15 12.00 36.34
CA GLY A 445 -25.68 10.79 36.96
C GLY A 445 -26.91 11.08 37.83
N PRO A 446 -27.23 10.25 38.82
CA PRO A 446 -28.50 10.32 39.55
C PRO A 446 -28.81 11.66 40.22
N ARG A 447 -27.79 12.41 40.66
CA ARG A 447 -27.95 13.69 41.40
C ARG A 447 -27.73 14.94 40.53
N PHE A 448 -27.08 14.80 39.39
CA PHE A 448 -26.78 15.90 38.46
C PHE A 448 -27.07 15.42 37.04
N GLY A 449 -28.09 15.97 36.38
CA GLY A 449 -28.57 15.54 35.05
C GLY A 449 -29.58 14.37 35.05
N GLY A 450 -29.52 13.45 36.02
CA GLY A 450 -30.37 12.25 36.05
C GLY A 450 -31.87 12.48 36.28
N ALA A 451 -32.27 13.67 36.73
CA ALA A 451 -33.68 14.00 37.00
C ALA A 451 -34.57 13.93 35.74
N VAL A 452 -34.01 14.14 34.55
CA VAL A 452 -34.75 14.02 33.27
C VAL A 452 -35.24 12.58 33.08
N ASN A 453 -34.34 11.60 33.23
CA ASN A 453 -34.69 10.19 33.08
C ASN A 453 -35.64 9.72 34.19
N GLY A 454 -35.40 10.13 35.43
CA GLY A 454 -36.28 9.70 36.52
C GLY A 454 -37.66 10.36 36.50
N ALA A 455 -37.79 11.60 36.00
CA ALA A 455 -39.10 12.19 35.71
C ALA A 455 -39.83 11.36 34.65
N ALA A 456 -39.19 11.10 33.49
CA ALA A 456 -39.78 10.28 32.43
C ALA A 456 -40.26 8.92 32.97
N ASN A 457 -39.45 8.24 33.80
CA ASN A 457 -39.83 6.97 34.42
C ASN A 457 -41.01 7.09 35.38
N HIS A 458 -41.01 8.08 36.28
CA HIS A 458 -42.07 8.26 37.27
C HIS A 458 -43.42 8.57 36.62
N PHE A 459 -43.44 9.50 35.67
CA PHE A 459 -44.67 9.89 34.98
C PHE A 459 -45.17 8.75 34.07
N SER A 460 -44.27 8.09 33.33
CA SER A 460 -44.65 6.94 32.48
C SER A 460 -45.25 5.80 33.32
N TRP A 461 -44.66 5.51 34.48
CA TRP A 461 -45.21 4.54 35.42
C TRP A 461 -46.64 4.90 35.87
N GLY A 462 -46.89 6.17 36.19
CA GLY A 462 -48.22 6.64 36.55
C GLY A 462 -49.24 6.44 35.43
N LEU A 463 -48.87 6.80 34.20
CA LEU A 463 -49.71 6.66 33.01
C LEU A 463 -49.99 5.19 32.66
N GLU A 464 -48.96 4.34 32.65
CA GLU A 464 -49.07 2.90 32.36
C GLU A 464 -49.96 2.16 33.36
N ASN A 465 -49.91 2.58 34.64
CA ASN A 465 -50.76 2.03 35.70
C ASN A 465 -52.14 2.70 35.79
N LYS A 466 -52.46 3.60 34.84
CA LYS A 466 -53.75 4.32 34.77
C LYS A 466 -54.11 5.02 36.08
N LEU A 467 -53.11 5.49 36.82
CA LEU A 467 -53.34 6.22 38.07
C LEU A 467 -53.86 7.61 37.73
N SER A 468 -54.89 8.07 38.45
CA SER A 468 -55.19 9.49 38.48
C SER A 468 -54.01 10.28 39.06
N PRO A 469 -53.85 11.57 38.74
CA PRO A 469 -52.77 12.39 39.31
C PRO A 469 -52.73 12.36 40.84
N ARG A 470 -53.90 12.27 41.50
CA ARG A 470 -53.99 12.19 42.96
C ARG A 470 -53.49 10.86 43.50
N GLU A 471 -53.85 9.75 42.86
CA GLU A 471 -53.38 8.41 43.23
C GLU A 471 -51.87 8.28 43.01
N PHE A 472 -51.35 8.82 41.91
CA PHE A 472 -49.91 8.87 41.64
C PHE A 472 -49.15 9.62 42.74
N ILE A 473 -49.59 10.83 43.12
CA ILE A 473 -48.97 11.61 44.20
C ILE A 473 -48.99 10.83 45.53
N ASN A 474 -50.14 10.23 45.87
CA ASN A 474 -50.28 9.43 47.09
C ASN A 474 -49.34 8.21 47.08
N ALA A 475 -49.21 7.55 45.93
CA ALA A 475 -48.33 6.40 45.76
C ALA A 475 -46.85 6.80 45.94
N MET A 476 -46.43 7.93 45.37
CA MET A 476 -45.06 8.46 45.53
C MET A 476 -44.77 8.89 46.97
N LYS A 477 -45.74 9.53 47.63
CA LYS A 477 -45.66 9.88 49.06
C LYS A 477 -45.55 8.64 49.95
N LYS A 478 -46.33 7.59 49.68
CA LYS A 478 -46.26 6.32 50.40
C LYS A 478 -44.90 5.64 50.25
N LYS A 479 -44.26 5.79 49.08
CA LYS A 479 -42.88 5.34 48.81
C LYS A 479 -41.81 6.27 49.39
N ASN A 480 -42.19 7.35 50.09
CA ASN A 480 -41.29 8.38 50.61
C ASN A 480 -40.30 8.91 49.55
N THR A 481 -40.79 9.09 48.32
CA THR A 481 -39.97 9.48 47.17
C THR A 481 -40.49 10.79 46.59
N ASN A 482 -39.64 11.80 46.48
CA ASN A 482 -39.97 13.04 45.78
C ASN A 482 -40.20 12.75 44.29
N ILE A 483 -41.22 13.39 43.71
CA ILE A 483 -41.52 13.24 42.28
C ILE A 483 -40.44 13.97 41.50
N GLN A 484 -39.54 13.22 40.85
CA GLN A 484 -38.53 13.80 39.99
C GLN A 484 -39.18 14.59 38.83
N GLY A 485 -38.60 15.76 38.53
CA GLY A 485 -39.18 16.74 37.60
C GLY A 485 -40.13 17.75 38.25
N ILE A 486 -40.47 17.59 39.54
CA ILE A 486 -41.33 18.54 40.27
C ILE A 486 -40.53 19.28 41.34
N GLY A 487 -40.70 20.61 41.37
CA GLY A 487 -40.11 21.52 42.35
C GLY A 487 -39.00 22.39 41.78
N HIS A 488 -38.98 23.65 42.18
CA HIS A 488 -37.98 24.64 41.78
C HIS A 488 -37.63 25.54 42.97
N LYS A 489 -36.41 26.11 42.99
CA LYS A 489 -35.93 26.93 44.11
C LYS A 489 -36.47 28.37 44.11
N ILE A 490 -36.72 28.93 42.92
CA ILE A 490 -37.09 30.35 42.70
C ILE A 490 -38.44 30.48 41.99
N HIS A 491 -38.57 29.88 40.80
CA HIS A 491 -39.82 29.82 40.03
C HIS A 491 -40.97 29.14 40.77
N SER A 492 -42.17 29.66 40.54
CA SER A 492 -43.45 29.23 41.11
C SER A 492 -44.53 29.31 40.03
N ILE A 493 -45.80 29.06 40.40
CA ILE A 493 -46.94 29.20 39.46
C ILE A 493 -47.08 30.65 38.98
N ASP A 494 -46.82 31.63 39.86
CA ASP A 494 -46.96 33.05 39.55
C ASP A 494 -45.68 33.66 38.90
N ASN A 495 -44.58 32.90 38.86
CA ASN A 495 -43.31 33.28 38.25
C ASN A 495 -42.69 32.05 37.55
N PRO A 496 -43.18 31.69 36.35
CA PRO A 496 -42.80 30.45 35.69
C PRO A 496 -41.33 30.42 35.25
N ASP A 497 -40.80 29.22 35.02
CA ASP A 497 -39.51 29.02 34.36
C ASP A 497 -39.73 29.08 32.84
N GLU A 498 -39.22 30.13 32.20
CA GLU A 498 -39.37 30.36 30.77
C GLU A 498 -38.90 29.17 29.91
N ARG A 499 -37.88 28.42 30.36
CA ARG A 499 -37.40 27.24 29.62
C ARG A 499 -38.47 26.15 29.58
N CYS A 500 -39.18 25.96 30.69
CA CYS A 500 -40.30 25.02 30.76
C CYS A 500 -41.44 25.50 29.87
N GLU A 501 -41.81 26.78 29.93
CA GLU A 501 -42.88 27.35 29.09
C GLU A 501 -42.59 27.16 27.60
N ILE A 502 -41.37 27.45 27.16
CA ILE A 502 -40.95 27.26 25.75
C ILE A 502 -41.13 25.79 25.32
N MET A 503 -40.64 24.82 26.12
CA MET A 503 -40.76 23.40 25.78
C MET A 503 -42.21 22.90 25.80
N MET A 504 -42.99 23.35 26.78
CA MET A 504 -44.40 22.95 26.92
C MET A 504 -45.24 23.50 25.76
N ASN A 505 -45.03 24.77 25.40
CA ASN A 505 -45.76 25.40 24.30
C ASN A 505 -45.37 24.77 22.96
N PHE A 506 -44.07 24.53 22.72
CA PHE A 506 -43.63 23.78 21.54
C PHE A 506 -44.33 22.42 21.43
N ALA A 507 -44.39 21.65 22.51
CA ALA A 507 -45.03 20.34 22.50
C ALA A 507 -46.55 20.43 22.24
N LYS A 508 -47.26 21.39 22.84
CA LYS A 508 -48.70 21.61 22.60
C LYS A 508 -48.99 22.02 21.15
N ASP A 509 -48.13 22.84 20.58
CA ASP A 509 -48.33 23.41 19.25
C ASP A 509 -47.97 22.41 18.13
N HIS A 510 -47.01 21.52 18.37
CA HIS A 510 -46.45 20.66 17.31
C HIS A 510 -46.63 19.15 17.52
N PHE A 511 -46.80 18.66 18.75
CA PHE A 511 -46.92 17.20 18.96
C PHE A 511 -48.35 16.74 18.66
N PRO A 512 -48.53 15.65 17.89
CA PRO A 512 -49.86 15.13 17.60
C PRO A 512 -50.65 14.70 18.84
N LYS A 513 -49.94 14.23 19.87
CA LYS A 513 -50.48 13.80 21.17
C LYS A 513 -49.44 14.04 22.25
N HIS A 514 -49.89 14.49 23.42
CA HIS A 514 -49.04 14.72 24.58
C HIS A 514 -49.76 14.30 25.88
N PRO A 515 -50.24 13.03 26.02
CA PRO A 515 -51.05 12.58 27.16
C PRO A 515 -50.28 12.50 28.49
N LEU A 516 -48.95 12.63 28.43
CA LEU A 516 -48.06 12.62 29.59
C LEU A 516 -47.64 14.04 30.03
N LEU A 517 -47.82 15.03 29.15
CA LEU A 517 -47.63 16.45 29.45
C LEU A 517 -48.87 16.99 30.14
#